data_AF-A0A9X4C4Q1-F1
#
_entry.id   AF-A0A9X4C4Q1-F1
#
_cell.length_a   1.000
_cell.length_b   1.000
_cell.length_c   1.000
_cell.angle_alpha   90.00
_cell.angle_beta   90.00
_cell.angle_gamma   90.00
#
_symmetry.space_group_name_H-M   'P 1'
#
loop_
_entity.id
_entity.type
_entity.pdbx_description
1 polymer ?
#
loop_
_entity_poly.entity_id
_entity_poly.type
_entity_poly.pdbx_seq_one_letter_code
_entity_poly.pdbx_strand_id
1 'polypeptide(L)'
;MNRSLTNRHWHFLAALLLVSNMAASFTPNVSAQTQMPDAAGLMREAQRLNREGSLAQASDAARAAMLAGRKRGGLDFTELDAGALLIDLLYKQARYDEARSAAEEQIAHWEQQAADSGRSSRRDSRVTHRLGQAIEASMMAGERTEVARLQGKLFAVVSPDPGLWRILPDEPRLRYDLADFSMPLMLGQWKLTKFEPAQKRDSNTIVLYTQELPGGRLSAEIALSYDEAQRKQSAAERQESADAYLKRHKPSALETAMPDLSFDGLTSFKRGEQSVCEGEECLNVHWLAFRGDWRMDIDVTFGLHDEAKATEQMHQLFAALKWQSAPPLFRERPLAEQIRNIEVAASLANGVAKAAELAEQALPDAHFPEEIAQMQTYIGVDQYRRANFDAARRALGLAVPAWENSFINDVLYRNALDYAADIAYRQGRSQDAVALNRKLIEWQESDATLGWSVPKDENALVNNREGVHLPLRVGDYRLRPDTHGRFYYENLQSGAQIGLTVGMPQSSEQELELTLRSFMSKTLGLQAAGIRKAKFSPRSAVQEGVSAIGQKWEFEVAPLPEEQDHSSKKPVSGAVRKTPTKMTFWIVDRKEQRSMLRAPVTDNSRSSAEADQVAQAVSW
;
A
#
# COMPACT_ATOMS: atom_id res chain seq x y z
N MET A 1 31.47 12.89 -8.26
CA MET A 1 32.07 14.21 -8.58
C MET A 1 30.98 15.05 -9.25
N ASN A 2 30.96 16.37 -9.02
CA ASN A 2 29.90 17.32 -9.45
C ASN A 2 28.52 16.99 -8.84
N ARG A 3 27.91 17.73 -7.89
CA ARG A 3 27.86 19.20 -7.61
C ARG A 3 27.30 20.02 -8.79
N SER A 4 26.37 20.96 -8.62
CA SER A 4 25.62 21.40 -7.42
C SER A 4 24.63 22.54 -7.74
N LEU A 5 23.55 22.69 -6.94
CA LEU A 5 22.74 23.94 -6.74
C LEU A 5 22.04 24.49 -8.02
N THR A 6 21.06 25.40 -8.03
CA THR A 6 20.29 26.23 -7.05
C THR A 6 18.77 26.06 -7.34
N ASN A 7 17.83 26.01 -6.39
CA ASN A 7 17.40 27.01 -5.38
C ASN A 7 16.63 28.24 -5.94
N ARG A 8 15.40 28.46 -5.44
CA ARG A 8 14.47 29.63 -5.55
C ARG A 8 14.08 30.16 -6.95
N HIS A 9 12.76 30.33 -7.16
CA HIS A 9 12.14 31.66 -7.28
C HIS A 9 10.59 31.59 -7.18
N TRP A 10 10.00 32.40 -6.28
CA TRP A 10 8.63 32.90 -6.40
C TRP A 10 8.64 34.19 -7.23
N HIS A 11 7.59 34.44 -8.04
CA HIS A 11 6.67 35.57 -7.84
C HIS A 11 5.67 35.81 -8.99
N PHE A 12 4.52 36.38 -8.60
CA PHE A 12 3.56 37.23 -9.34
C PHE A 12 3.45 37.18 -10.88
N LEU A 13 2.20 36.99 -11.34
CA LEU A 13 1.69 37.60 -12.57
C LEU A 13 0.37 38.34 -12.28
N ALA A 14 0.36 39.66 -12.49
CA ALA A 14 -0.84 40.49 -12.39
C ALA A 14 -0.72 41.72 -13.31
N ALA A 15 -1.48 41.74 -14.40
CA ALA A 15 -1.81 42.92 -15.21
C ALA A 15 -3.18 42.64 -15.88
N LEU A 16 -4.26 43.37 -15.57
CA LEU A 16 -4.59 44.77 -15.89
C LEU A 16 -4.90 45.02 -17.38
N LEU A 17 -6.19 45.20 -17.67
CA LEU A 17 -6.70 45.97 -18.81
C LEU A 17 -7.87 46.88 -18.38
N LEU A 18 -7.92 48.07 -18.98
CA LEU A 18 -8.85 49.18 -18.72
C LEU A 18 -9.19 49.86 -20.07
N VAL A 19 -10.29 50.58 -20.27
CA VAL A 19 -11.37 50.99 -19.34
C VAL A 19 -12.71 50.36 -19.82
N SER A 20 -13.98 50.81 -19.61
CA SER A 20 -14.59 52.11 -19.30
C SER A 20 -15.89 51.98 -18.47
N ASN A 21 -16.29 53.11 -17.87
CA ASN A 21 -17.53 53.31 -17.11
C ASN A 21 -18.83 53.20 -17.94
N MET A 22 -19.92 52.79 -17.28
CA MET A 22 -21.03 53.71 -16.96
C MET A 22 -21.70 53.29 -15.65
N ALA A 23 -22.40 54.21 -14.98
CA ALA A 23 -22.84 54.07 -13.60
C ALA A 23 -24.36 53.88 -13.44
N ALA A 24 -24.77 53.10 -12.44
CA ALA A 24 -26.10 53.10 -11.85
C ALA A 24 -25.99 52.86 -10.34
N SER A 25 -26.59 53.72 -9.53
CA SER A 25 -26.46 53.66 -8.07
C SER A 25 -27.44 52.67 -7.46
N PHE A 26 -26.93 51.69 -6.69
CA PHE A 26 -27.73 50.89 -5.77
C PHE A 26 -27.14 50.94 -4.36
N THR A 27 -28.00 51.11 -3.37
CA THR A 27 -27.62 51.20 -1.96
C THR A 27 -27.21 49.83 -1.42
N PRO A 28 -26.11 49.73 -0.64
CA PRO A 28 -25.61 48.45 -0.13
C PRO A 28 -26.45 47.97 1.06
N ASN A 29 -27.62 47.39 0.79
CA ASN A 29 -28.34 46.56 1.75
C ASN A 29 -27.70 45.16 1.84
N VAL A 30 -26.40 45.12 2.15
CA VAL A 30 -25.68 43.88 2.44
C VAL A 30 -25.84 43.61 3.92
N SER A 31 -26.91 42.90 4.28
CA SER A 31 -26.96 42.17 5.53
C SER A 31 -25.82 41.15 5.52
N ALA A 32 -24.72 41.47 6.18
CA ALA A 32 -23.58 40.58 6.34
C ALA A 32 -23.96 39.39 7.23
N GLN A 33 -24.66 38.42 6.65
CA GLN A 33 -24.79 37.09 7.23
C GLN A 33 -23.38 36.60 7.53
N THR A 34 -23.06 36.50 8.82
CA THR A 34 -21.74 36.05 9.28
C THR A 34 -21.66 34.55 9.03
N GLN A 35 -21.37 34.20 7.78
CA GLN A 35 -21.20 32.83 7.32
C GLN A 35 -20.14 32.20 8.22
N MET A 36 -20.53 31.17 8.99
CA MET A 36 -19.63 30.54 9.96
C MET A 36 -18.34 30.15 9.23
N PRO A 37 -17.16 30.51 9.76
CA PRO A 37 -15.90 30.19 9.11
C PRO A 37 -15.82 28.68 8.89
N ASP A 38 -15.54 28.28 7.65
CA ASP A 38 -15.38 26.87 7.32
C ASP A 38 -14.09 26.33 7.94
N ALA A 39 -13.84 25.02 7.81
CA ALA A 39 -12.65 24.39 8.41
C ALA A 39 -11.35 25.14 8.01
N ALA A 40 -11.21 25.57 6.76
CA ALA A 40 -10.05 26.30 6.26
C ALA A 40 -10.01 27.77 6.75
N GLY A 41 -11.15 28.39 7.04
CA GLY A 41 -11.24 29.64 7.80
C GLY A 41 -10.71 29.48 9.23
N LEU A 42 -11.24 28.51 9.97
CA LEU A 42 -10.86 28.21 11.35
C LEU A 42 -9.37 27.83 11.48
N MET A 43 -8.83 27.05 10.53
CA MET A 43 -7.42 26.67 10.53
C MET A 43 -6.48 27.87 10.31
N ARG A 44 -6.85 28.80 9.41
CA ARG A 44 -6.10 30.04 9.22
C ARG A 44 -6.14 30.94 10.45
N GLU A 45 -7.27 30.95 11.16
CA GLU A 45 -7.41 31.67 12.43
C GLU A 45 -6.55 31.06 13.54
N ALA A 46 -6.53 29.73 13.68
CA ALA A 46 -5.63 29.03 14.60
C ALA A 46 -4.15 29.34 14.31
N GLN A 47 -3.75 29.34 13.02
CA GLN A 47 -2.40 29.74 12.60
C GLN A 47 -2.09 31.22 12.88
N ARG A 48 -3.08 32.12 12.79
CA ARG A 48 -2.93 33.55 13.11
C ARG A 48 -2.70 33.73 14.62
N LEU A 49 -3.57 33.15 15.44
CA LEU A 49 -3.50 33.21 16.90
C LEU A 49 -2.21 32.59 17.46
N ASN A 50 -1.69 31.53 16.81
CA ASN A 50 -0.38 30.94 17.14
C ASN A 50 0.77 31.95 16.96
N ARG A 51 0.82 32.64 15.81
CA ARG A 51 1.84 33.69 15.53
C ARG A 51 1.71 34.90 16.46
N GLU A 52 0.53 35.14 17.00
CA GLU A 52 0.24 36.19 17.99
C GLU A 52 0.43 35.72 19.44
N GLY A 53 0.98 34.51 19.66
CA GLY A 53 1.25 33.96 20.99
C GLY A 53 0.00 33.58 21.81
N SER A 54 -1.19 33.64 21.22
CA SER A 54 -2.47 33.39 21.88
C SER A 54 -2.81 31.89 21.93
N LEU A 55 -1.88 31.09 22.49
CA LEU A 55 -1.85 29.62 22.37
C LEU A 55 -3.16 28.91 22.77
N ALA A 56 -3.84 29.37 23.83
CA ALA A 56 -5.12 28.81 24.26
C ALA A 56 -6.22 29.01 23.21
N GLN A 57 -6.42 30.25 22.73
CA GLN A 57 -7.39 30.56 21.68
C GLN A 57 -7.03 29.88 20.35
N ALA A 58 -5.74 29.78 20.04
CA ALA A 58 -5.25 29.02 18.89
C ALA A 58 -5.61 27.52 19.00
N SER A 59 -5.58 26.95 20.21
CA SER A 59 -5.96 25.56 20.47
C SER A 59 -7.45 25.34 20.28
N ASP A 60 -8.29 26.25 20.80
CA ASP A 60 -9.74 26.21 20.61
C ASP A 60 -10.11 26.32 19.12
N ALA A 61 -9.45 27.24 18.39
CA ALA A 61 -9.61 27.38 16.94
C ALA A 61 -9.12 26.15 16.16
N ALA A 62 -8.00 25.53 16.54
CA ALA A 62 -7.49 24.30 15.93
C ALA A 62 -8.43 23.11 16.18
N ARG A 63 -8.93 22.94 17.40
CA ARG A 63 -9.94 21.94 17.75
C ARG A 63 -11.24 22.16 16.97
N ALA A 64 -11.69 23.41 16.83
CA ALA A 64 -12.85 23.75 16.01
C ALA A 64 -12.63 23.44 14.51
N ALA A 65 -11.46 23.76 13.95
CA ALA A 65 -11.10 23.45 12.57
C ALA A 65 -11.07 21.93 12.30
N MET A 66 -10.45 21.16 13.19
CA MET A 66 -10.40 19.70 13.14
C MET A 66 -11.81 19.09 13.13
N LEU A 67 -12.67 19.50 14.08
CA LEU A 67 -14.06 19.04 14.20
C LEU A 67 -14.97 19.54 13.06
N ALA A 68 -14.60 20.62 12.36
CA ALA A 68 -15.27 21.07 11.15
C ALA A 68 -14.86 20.24 9.92
N GLY A 69 -13.57 19.88 9.79
CA GLY A 69 -13.06 19.01 8.73
C GLY A 69 -13.73 17.63 8.73
N ARG A 70 -13.82 16.97 9.89
CA ARG A 70 -14.51 15.66 10.05
C ARG A 70 -15.93 15.64 9.50
N LYS A 71 -16.65 16.77 9.54
CA LYS A 71 -18.05 16.88 9.09
C LYS A 71 -18.22 16.94 7.57
N ARG A 72 -17.15 17.17 6.80
CA ARG A 72 -17.21 17.19 5.32
C ARG A 72 -17.21 15.79 4.69
N GLY A 73 -16.66 14.80 5.40
CA GLY A 73 -16.53 13.43 4.93
C GLY A 73 -15.35 13.22 3.96
N GLY A 74 -14.78 12.01 3.96
CA GLY A 74 -13.55 11.70 3.22
C GLY A 74 -12.29 12.24 3.91
N LEU A 75 -11.21 12.38 3.14
CA LEU A 75 -9.92 12.94 3.58
C LEU A 75 -9.92 14.47 3.37
N ASP A 76 -10.34 15.22 4.39
CA ASP A 76 -10.10 16.67 4.45
C ASP A 76 -8.72 16.91 5.10
N PHE A 77 -7.75 17.40 4.33
CA PHE A 77 -6.41 17.76 4.83
C PHE A 77 -6.47 18.73 6.03
N THR A 78 -7.52 19.55 6.11
CA THR A 78 -7.75 20.46 7.22
C THR A 78 -7.93 19.73 8.56
N GLU A 79 -8.43 18.48 8.55
CA GLU A 79 -8.48 17.67 9.78
C GLU A 79 -7.07 17.30 10.26
N LEU A 80 -6.23 16.83 9.34
CA LEU A 80 -4.88 16.35 9.63
C LEU A 80 -3.98 17.49 10.12
N ASP A 81 -4.03 18.64 9.45
CA ASP A 81 -3.22 19.82 9.77
C ASP A 81 -3.69 20.48 11.08
N ALA A 82 -5.01 20.66 11.27
CA ALA A 82 -5.54 21.24 12.49
C ALA A 82 -5.35 20.33 13.70
N GLY A 83 -5.49 19.01 13.51
CA GLY A 83 -5.21 18.01 14.54
C GLY A 83 -3.73 17.91 14.91
N ALA A 84 -2.81 18.19 13.97
CA ALA A 84 -1.38 18.32 14.27
C ALA A 84 -1.08 19.60 15.06
N LEU A 85 -1.62 20.74 14.60
CA LEU A 85 -1.46 22.05 15.23
C LEU A 85 -2.04 22.07 16.66
N LEU A 86 -3.16 21.38 16.92
CA LEU A 86 -3.74 21.25 18.26
C LEU A 86 -2.77 20.57 19.25
N ILE A 87 -2.09 19.50 18.83
CA ILE A 87 -1.12 18.78 19.68
C ILE A 87 0.09 19.68 19.96
N ASP A 88 0.65 20.33 18.94
CA ASP A 88 1.76 21.29 19.05
C ASP A 88 1.45 22.43 20.03
N LEU A 89 0.27 23.05 19.90
CA LEU A 89 -0.16 24.14 20.76
C LEU A 89 -0.37 23.70 22.22
N LEU A 90 -0.91 22.50 22.46
CA LEU A 90 -1.08 21.95 23.81
C LEU A 90 0.28 21.59 24.45
N TYR A 91 1.21 21.04 23.67
CA TYR A 91 2.59 20.76 24.10
C TYR A 91 3.32 22.06 24.51
N LYS A 92 3.16 23.14 23.71
CA LYS A 92 3.68 24.48 24.01
C LYS A 92 3.04 25.16 25.23
N GLN A 93 1.86 24.71 25.66
CA GLN A 93 1.22 25.11 26.93
C GLN A 93 1.62 24.22 28.12
N ALA A 94 2.50 23.23 27.92
CA ALA A 94 2.78 22.15 28.88
C ALA A 94 1.54 21.32 29.32
N ARG A 95 0.47 21.34 28.51
CA ARG A 95 -0.77 20.56 28.71
C ARG A 95 -0.62 19.18 28.08
N TYR A 96 0.38 18.43 28.57
CA TYR A 96 0.88 17.22 27.94
C TYR A 96 -0.13 16.05 27.97
N ASP A 97 -0.88 15.91 29.06
CA ASP A 97 -1.99 14.95 29.19
C ASP A 97 -3.11 15.23 28.17
N GLU A 98 -3.43 16.50 27.93
CA GLU A 98 -4.39 16.91 26.89
C GLU A 98 -3.82 16.74 25.48
N ALA A 99 -2.52 17.00 25.26
CA ALA A 99 -1.84 16.77 23.98
C ALA A 99 -1.84 15.28 23.59
N ARG A 100 -1.54 14.38 24.53
CA ARG A 100 -1.71 12.92 24.39
C ARG A 100 -3.17 12.60 24.03
N SER A 101 -4.11 13.12 24.81
CA SER A 101 -5.54 12.82 24.65
C SER A 101 -6.10 13.29 23.29
N ALA A 102 -5.62 14.44 22.77
CA ALA A 102 -5.96 14.94 21.44
C ALA A 102 -5.32 14.14 20.28
N ALA A 103 -4.17 13.50 20.52
CA ALA A 103 -3.57 12.55 19.59
C ALA A 103 -4.34 11.22 19.56
N GLU A 104 -4.72 10.68 20.74
CA GLU A 104 -5.54 9.46 20.82
C GLU A 104 -6.96 9.65 20.28
N GLU A 105 -7.55 10.84 20.42
CA GLU A 105 -8.84 11.19 19.80
C GLU A 105 -8.79 11.10 18.26
N GLN A 106 -7.70 11.55 17.64
CA GLN A 106 -7.49 11.43 16.19
C GLN A 106 -7.26 9.98 15.76
N ILE A 107 -6.44 9.25 16.50
CA ILE A 107 -6.20 7.82 16.26
C ILE A 107 -7.53 7.04 16.30
N ALA A 108 -8.33 7.23 17.36
CA ALA A 108 -9.63 6.57 17.51
C ALA A 108 -10.61 6.96 16.38
N HIS A 109 -10.57 8.20 15.91
CA HIS A 109 -11.40 8.62 14.78
C HIS A 109 -11.05 7.89 13.48
N TRP A 110 -9.76 7.79 13.13
CA TRP A 110 -9.34 7.09 11.91
C TRP A 110 -9.46 5.56 12.03
N GLU A 111 -9.28 5.00 13.23
CA GLU A 111 -9.56 3.59 13.52
C GLU A 111 -11.04 3.26 13.32
N GLN A 112 -11.95 4.12 13.78
CA GLN A 112 -13.39 3.98 13.54
C GLN A 112 -13.73 4.17 12.06
N GLN A 113 -13.18 5.19 11.40
CA GLN A 113 -13.39 5.45 9.96
C GLN A 113 -12.95 4.25 9.10
N ALA A 114 -11.83 3.61 9.46
CA ALA A 114 -11.38 2.38 8.81
C ALA A 114 -12.37 1.23 9.06
N ALA A 115 -12.76 0.99 10.33
CA ALA A 115 -13.67 -0.09 10.71
C ALA A 115 -15.06 0.04 10.06
N ASP A 116 -15.64 1.24 10.02
CA ASP A 116 -16.91 1.55 9.34
C ASP A 116 -16.82 1.30 7.82
N SER A 117 -15.62 1.47 7.24
CA SER A 117 -15.32 1.18 5.85
C SER A 117 -14.94 -0.29 5.59
N GLY A 118 -14.97 -1.16 6.63
CA GLY A 118 -14.49 -2.55 6.56
C GLY A 118 -12.96 -2.70 6.45
N ARG A 119 -12.22 -1.60 6.53
CA ARG A 119 -10.75 -1.53 6.39
C ARG A 119 -10.06 -1.72 7.74
N SER A 120 -8.77 -2.06 7.67
CA SER A 120 -7.88 -2.17 8.84
C SER A 120 -7.03 -0.90 8.96
N SER A 121 -6.86 -0.39 10.20
CA SER A 121 -5.96 0.73 10.52
C SER A 121 -4.48 0.35 10.65
N ARG A 122 -4.15 -0.96 10.55
CA ARG A 122 -2.75 -1.41 10.52
C ARG A 122 -1.98 -0.68 9.42
N ARG A 123 -0.77 -0.23 9.76
CA ARG A 123 0.18 0.46 8.87
C ARG A 123 -0.30 1.82 8.34
N ASP A 124 -1.37 2.38 8.88
CA ASP A 124 -1.75 3.77 8.62
C ASP A 124 -0.69 4.72 9.21
N SER A 125 0.05 5.40 8.32
CA SER A 125 1.13 6.31 8.69
C SER A 125 0.66 7.53 9.50
N ARG A 126 -0.63 7.90 9.40
CA ARG A 126 -1.24 8.93 10.24
C ARG A 126 -1.31 8.46 11.68
N VAL A 127 -1.73 7.20 11.89
CA VAL A 127 -1.85 6.58 13.21
C VAL A 127 -0.47 6.37 13.84
N THR A 128 0.51 5.84 13.11
CA THR A 128 1.86 5.62 13.67
C THR A 128 2.54 6.94 14.04
N HIS A 129 2.41 7.99 13.21
CA HIS A 129 2.92 9.32 13.52
C HIS A 129 2.25 9.93 14.77
N ARG A 130 0.92 9.85 14.89
CA ARG A 130 0.20 10.32 16.10
C ARG A 130 0.56 9.52 17.35
N LEU A 131 0.84 8.22 17.24
CA LEU A 131 1.32 7.42 18.37
C LEU A 131 2.68 7.92 18.86
N GLY A 132 3.59 8.30 17.97
CA GLY A 132 4.86 8.95 18.34
C GLY A 132 4.65 10.24 19.13
N GLN A 133 3.76 11.11 18.67
CA GLN A 133 3.42 12.36 19.38
C GLN A 133 2.73 12.09 20.74
N ALA A 134 1.86 11.09 20.83
CA ALA A 134 1.22 10.68 22.08
C ALA A 134 2.22 10.10 23.10
N ILE A 135 3.22 9.34 22.64
CA ILE A 135 4.34 8.85 23.46
C ILE A 135 5.18 10.01 24.00
N GLU A 136 5.45 11.03 23.16
CA GLU A 136 6.21 12.22 23.58
C GLU A 136 5.48 13.01 24.65
N ALA A 137 4.19 13.30 24.44
CA ALA A 137 3.36 13.96 25.43
C ALA A 137 3.22 13.15 26.74
N SER A 138 2.97 11.83 26.66
CA SER A 138 2.85 10.97 27.86
C SER A 138 4.12 10.96 28.71
N MET A 139 5.31 11.02 28.09
CA MET A 139 6.56 11.08 28.84
C MET A 139 6.75 12.41 29.54
N MET A 140 6.38 13.52 28.89
CA MET A 140 6.44 14.87 29.50
C MET A 140 5.41 15.06 30.62
N ALA A 141 4.28 14.36 30.57
CA ALA A 141 3.35 14.22 31.69
C ALA A 141 3.86 13.30 32.83
N GLY A 142 4.97 12.58 32.63
CA GLY A 142 5.53 11.60 33.58
C GLY A 142 4.86 10.22 33.54
N GLU A 143 3.93 9.98 32.62
CA GLU A 143 3.02 8.84 32.57
C GLU A 143 3.66 7.61 31.90
N ARG A 144 4.68 7.04 32.55
CA ARG A 144 5.46 5.91 32.02
C ARG A 144 4.63 4.66 31.68
N THR A 145 3.48 4.46 32.33
CA THR A 145 2.52 3.39 32.00
C THR A 145 1.86 3.63 30.63
N GLU A 146 1.53 4.87 30.33
CA GLU A 146 0.90 5.26 29.06
C GLU A 146 1.91 5.22 27.92
N VAL A 147 3.17 5.62 28.16
CA VAL A 147 4.28 5.39 27.22
C VAL A 147 4.38 3.91 26.85
N ALA A 148 4.40 3.00 27.83
CA ALA A 148 4.47 1.56 27.57
C ALA A 148 3.24 1.03 26.80
N ARG A 149 2.03 1.48 27.16
CA ARG A 149 0.77 1.15 26.45
C ARG A 149 0.82 1.61 24.99
N LEU A 150 1.23 2.85 24.75
CA LEU A 150 1.28 3.45 23.42
C LEU A 150 2.39 2.85 22.55
N GLN A 151 3.53 2.46 23.13
CA GLN A 151 4.57 1.69 22.43
C GLN A 151 4.09 0.27 22.06
N GLY A 152 3.32 -0.38 22.93
CA GLY A 152 2.61 -1.62 22.60
C GLY A 152 1.61 -1.44 21.45
N LYS A 153 0.83 -0.34 21.46
CA LYS A 153 -0.07 0.01 20.35
C LYS A 153 0.67 0.33 19.05
N LEU A 154 1.82 1.03 19.12
CA LEU A 154 2.67 1.30 17.96
C LEU A 154 3.13 -0.01 17.30
N PHE A 155 3.67 -0.95 18.07
CA PHE A 155 4.06 -2.27 17.56
C PHE A 155 2.86 -3.02 16.92
N ALA A 156 1.69 -2.99 17.56
CA ALA A 156 0.48 -3.64 17.05
C ALA A 156 -0.09 -3.00 15.77
N VAL A 157 -0.06 -1.67 15.65
CA VAL A 157 -0.51 -0.95 14.43
C VAL A 157 0.47 -1.14 13.29
N VAL A 158 1.78 -1.05 13.56
CA VAL A 158 2.84 -1.31 12.57
C VAL A 158 2.74 -2.74 12.02
N SER A 159 2.31 -3.69 12.84
CA SER A 159 2.09 -5.09 12.45
C SER A 159 3.30 -5.67 11.71
N PRO A 160 4.49 -5.73 12.37
CA PRO A 160 5.67 -6.37 11.82
C PRO A 160 5.46 -7.88 11.70
N ASP A 161 6.33 -8.57 10.97
CA ASP A 161 6.29 -10.03 10.91
C ASP A 161 6.66 -10.66 12.27
N PRO A 162 5.77 -11.46 12.90
CA PRO A 162 6.00 -12.02 14.24
C PRO A 162 7.06 -13.13 14.27
N GLY A 163 7.52 -13.63 13.12
CA GLY A 163 8.68 -14.52 13.02
C GLY A 163 10.02 -13.79 13.03
N LEU A 164 10.02 -12.47 12.79
CA LEU A 164 11.22 -11.62 12.76
C LEU A 164 11.28 -10.65 13.95
N TRP A 165 10.12 -10.21 14.43
CA TRP A 165 9.96 -9.11 15.38
C TRP A 165 9.10 -9.48 16.58
N ARG A 166 9.58 -9.12 17.78
CA ARG A 166 8.80 -9.25 19.02
C ARG A 166 9.22 -8.19 20.04
N ILE A 167 8.28 -7.82 20.90
CA ILE A 167 8.60 -7.23 22.20
C ILE A 167 8.91 -8.40 23.14
N LEU A 168 10.02 -8.33 23.89
CA LEU A 168 10.32 -9.34 24.90
C LEU A 168 9.37 -9.18 26.10
N PRO A 169 8.84 -10.27 26.69
CA PRO A 169 7.89 -10.17 27.80
C PRO A 169 8.56 -9.75 29.13
N ASP A 170 9.84 -10.11 29.32
CA ASP A 170 10.55 -9.95 30.59
C ASP A 170 11.44 -8.68 30.66
N GLU A 171 11.85 -8.12 29.51
CA GLU A 171 12.52 -6.82 29.38
C GLU A 171 11.73 -5.95 28.38
N PRO A 172 11.43 -4.67 28.65
CA PRO A 172 10.75 -3.78 27.69
C PRO A 172 11.71 -3.42 26.53
N ARG A 173 11.89 -4.37 25.62
CA ARG A 173 12.83 -4.34 24.51
C ARG A 173 12.16 -4.78 23.22
N LEU A 174 12.46 -4.06 22.14
CA LEU A 174 12.22 -4.52 20.79
C LEU A 174 13.35 -5.48 20.39
N ARG A 175 13.01 -6.65 19.85
CA ARG A 175 13.93 -7.67 19.35
C ARG A 175 13.70 -7.88 17.85
N TYR A 176 14.79 -7.77 17.09
CA TYR A 176 14.90 -8.21 15.71
C TYR A 176 15.71 -9.51 15.71
N ASP A 177 15.06 -10.65 15.52
CA ASP A 177 15.73 -11.94 15.60
C ASP A 177 16.63 -12.21 14.38
N LEU A 178 16.29 -11.67 13.20
CA LEU A 178 17.04 -11.89 11.96
C LEU A 178 18.44 -11.24 11.97
N ALA A 179 18.57 -10.05 12.56
CA ALA A 179 19.85 -9.34 12.70
C ALA A 179 20.56 -9.62 14.03
N ASP A 180 19.96 -10.45 14.90
CA ASP A 180 20.39 -10.66 16.28
C ASP A 180 20.58 -9.33 17.07
N PHE A 181 19.62 -8.41 16.88
CA PHE A 181 19.66 -7.05 17.40
C PHE A 181 18.52 -6.79 18.39
N SER A 182 18.80 -6.10 19.49
CA SER A 182 17.80 -5.74 20.50
C SER A 182 18.02 -4.36 21.08
N MET A 183 16.92 -3.61 21.19
CA MET A 183 16.89 -2.20 21.54
C MET A 183 15.92 -1.96 22.71
N PRO A 184 16.21 -1.06 23.65
CA PRO A 184 15.29 -0.71 24.74
C PRO A 184 14.09 0.07 24.20
N LEU A 185 12.86 -0.21 24.66
CA LEU A 185 11.69 0.64 24.34
C LEU A 185 11.75 1.99 25.09
N MET A 186 12.32 1.97 26.30
CA MET A 186 12.65 3.14 27.10
C MET A 186 13.99 2.95 27.80
N LEU A 187 14.76 4.03 27.96
CA LEU A 187 16.00 4.07 28.73
C LEU A 187 16.21 5.46 29.36
N GLY A 188 16.08 5.58 30.68
CA GLY A 188 16.26 6.87 31.36
C GLY A 188 15.15 7.86 30.97
N GLN A 189 15.47 8.79 30.06
CA GLN A 189 14.51 9.69 29.39
C GLN A 189 14.32 9.39 27.89
N TRP A 190 15.17 8.55 27.29
CA TRP A 190 14.96 8.06 25.92
C TRP A 190 13.70 7.20 25.85
N LYS A 191 12.92 7.41 24.78
CA LYS A 191 11.76 6.59 24.42
C LYS A 191 11.73 6.34 22.91
N LEU A 192 11.35 5.12 22.52
CA LEU A 192 11.02 4.78 21.14
C LEU A 192 9.71 5.47 20.73
N THR A 193 9.72 6.27 19.67
CA THR A 193 8.54 7.02 19.16
C THR A 193 8.14 6.67 17.73
N LYS A 194 9.06 6.12 16.94
CA LYS A 194 8.85 5.63 15.57
C LYS A 194 9.43 4.23 15.44
N PHE A 195 8.73 3.34 14.74
CA PHE A 195 9.22 2.00 14.38
C PHE A 195 8.67 1.61 13.01
N GLU A 196 9.56 1.32 12.08
CA GLU A 196 9.26 0.93 10.69
C GLU A 196 10.11 -0.31 10.35
N PRO A 197 9.55 -1.54 10.33
CA PRO A 197 10.30 -2.75 10.03
C PRO A 197 10.64 -2.85 8.54
N ALA A 198 11.82 -3.40 8.23
CA ALA A 198 12.20 -3.72 6.86
C ALA A 198 11.21 -4.71 6.23
N GLN A 199 10.56 -4.29 5.14
CA GLN A 199 9.57 -5.10 4.41
C GLN A 199 10.22 -6.06 3.39
N LYS A 200 11.46 -5.76 2.99
CA LYS A 200 12.29 -6.48 2.02
C LYS A 200 13.78 -6.25 2.30
N ARG A 201 14.66 -7.09 1.74
CA ARG A 201 16.08 -7.24 2.12
C ARG A 201 16.93 -5.98 1.98
N ASP A 202 16.76 -5.25 0.88
CA ASP A 202 17.47 -4.00 0.55
C ASP A 202 16.84 -2.76 1.22
N SER A 203 15.89 -2.95 2.14
CA SER A 203 15.24 -1.87 2.88
C SER A 203 15.70 -1.83 4.33
N ASN A 204 15.79 -0.61 4.87
CA ASN A 204 16.17 -0.38 6.26
C ASN A 204 14.97 -0.70 7.18
N THR A 205 15.25 -1.29 8.33
CA THR A 205 14.41 -1.07 9.51
C THR A 205 14.80 0.26 10.12
N ILE A 206 13.83 1.09 10.50
CA ILE A 206 14.07 2.39 11.12
C ILE A 206 13.40 2.46 12.49
N VAL A 207 14.11 2.97 13.50
CA VAL A 207 13.58 3.33 14.81
C VAL A 207 14.03 4.72 15.21
N LEU A 208 13.14 5.50 15.86
CA LEU A 208 13.48 6.83 16.38
C LEU A 208 13.40 6.84 17.91
N TYR A 209 14.49 7.27 18.54
CA TYR A 209 14.54 7.60 19.96
C TYR A 209 14.52 9.11 20.15
N THR A 210 13.75 9.62 21.11
CA THR A 210 13.70 11.05 21.41
C THR A 210 13.71 11.34 22.91
N GLN A 211 14.28 12.48 23.31
CA GLN A 211 14.16 13.08 24.64
C GLN A 211 14.29 14.61 24.54
N GLU A 212 13.85 15.32 25.58
CA GLU A 212 14.06 16.77 25.67
C GLU A 212 15.31 17.07 26.50
N LEU A 213 16.16 17.97 26.01
CA LEU A 213 17.25 18.59 26.76
C LEU A 213 16.99 20.11 26.93
N PRO A 214 17.65 20.80 27.87
CA PRO A 214 17.34 22.20 28.18
C PRO A 214 17.57 23.22 27.05
N GLY A 215 18.37 22.87 26.03
CA GLY A 215 18.60 23.63 24.80
C GLY A 215 17.96 23.00 23.56
N GLY A 216 16.99 22.09 23.74
CA GLY A 216 16.16 21.54 22.66
C GLY A 216 16.04 20.02 22.63
N ARG A 217 15.31 19.54 21.62
CA ARG A 217 15.05 18.12 21.36
C ARG A 217 16.35 17.39 21.00
N LEU A 218 16.63 16.28 21.68
CA LEU A 218 17.64 15.30 21.29
C LEU A 218 16.92 14.09 20.65
N SER A 219 17.27 13.78 19.40
CA SER A 219 16.72 12.64 18.67
C SER A 219 17.82 11.78 18.05
N ALA A 220 17.65 10.46 18.07
CA ALA A 220 18.52 9.49 17.41
C ALA A 220 17.67 8.54 16.55
N GLU A 221 17.77 8.66 15.22
CA GLU A 221 17.22 7.68 14.29
C GLU A 221 18.27 6.59 14.05
N ILE A 222 17.91 5.32 14.26
CA ILE A 222 18.77 4.17 13.98
C ILE A 222 18.14 3.41 12.81
N ALA A 223 18.89 3.27 11.72
CA ALA A 223 18.54 2.46 10.58
C ALA A 223 19.43 1.21 10.48
N LEU A 224 18.84 0.05 10.22
CA LEU A 224 19.54 -1.24 10.13
C LEU A 224 19.09 -2.01 8.88
N SER A 225 20.04 -2.39 8.03
CA SER A 225 19.79 -3.02 6.73
C SER A 225 20.76 -4.15 6.41
N TYR A 226 20.40 -4.98 5.44
CA TYR A 226 21.22 -6.08 4.93
C TYR A 226 21.62 -5.81 3.49
N ASP A 227 22.92 -5.77 3.20
CA ASP A 227 23.44 -5.38 1.89
C ASP A 227 24.30 -6.52 1.30
N GLU A 228 23.70 -7.33 0.43
CA GLU A 228 24.36 -8.41 -0.29
C GLU A 228 25.57 -7.95 -1.15
N ALA A 229 25.71 -6.63 -1.43
CA ALA A 229 26.88 -6.10 -2.11
C ALA A 229 28.10 -5.95 -1.18
N GLN A 230 27.93 -5.89 0.15
CA GLN A 230 29.06 -5.85 1.10
C GLN A 230 29.94 -7.10 1.00
N ARG A 231 29.38 -8.27 0.66
CA ARG A 231 30.14 -9.51 0.42
C ARG A 231 31.10 -9.42 -0.77
N LYS A 232 30.93 -8.45 -1.68
CA LYS A 232 31.91 -8.16 -2.75
C LYS A 232 33.14 -7.42 -2.24
N GLN A 233 33.11 -6.91 -1.03
CA GLN A 233 34.26 -6.31 -0.35
C GLN A 233 34.73 -7.27 0.75
N SER A 234 35.92 -7.83 0.60
CA SER A 234 36.58 -8.57 1.66
C SER A 234 36.75 -7.72 2.92
N ALA A 235 36.99 -8.35 4.06
CA ALA A 235 37.31 -7.63 5.29
C ALA A 235 38.55 -6.72 5.13
N ALA A 236 39.50 -7.11 4.28
CA ALA A 236 40.66 -6.30 3.93
C ALA A 236 40.29 -5.06 3.11
N GLU A 237 39.44 -5.17 2.09
CA GLU A 237 39.00 -4.02 1.28
C GLU A 237 38.11 -3.06 2.09
N ARG A 238 37.28 -3.57 3.00
CA ARG A 238 36.52 -2.72 3.94
C ARG A 238 37.42 -2.00 4.92
N GLN A 239 38.44 -2.68 5.47
CA GLN A 239 39.43 -2.02 6.32
C GLN A 239 40.28 -1.02 5.53
N GLU A 240 40.68 -1.31 4.29
CA GLU A 240 41.43 -0.37 3.44
C GLU A 240 40.58 0.86 3.08
N SER A 241 39.29 0.67 2.79
CA SER A 241 38.33 1.76 2.59
C SER A 241 38.19 2.61 3.87
N ALA A 242 38.16 1.97 5.04
CA ALA A 242 38.09 2.66 6.32
C ALA A 242 39.36 3.46 6.63
N ASP A 243 40.52 2.84 6.48
CA ASP A 243 41.83 3.44 6.57
C ASP A 243 41.99 4.60 5.58
N ALA A 244 41.52 4.46 4.34
CA ALA A 244 41.56 5.50 3.33
C ALA A 244 40.61 6.67 3.65
N TYR A 245 39.49 6.42 4.30
CA TYR A 245 38.63 7.47 4.86
C TYR A 245 39.33 8.21 6.01
N LEU A 246 39.84 7.49 7.01
CA LEU A 246 40.55 8.05 8.17
C LEU A 246 41.84 8.80 7.79
N LYS A 247 42.51 8.42 6.70
CA LYS A 247 43.67 9.14 6.14
C LYS A 247 43.30 10.40 5.35
N ARG A 248 42.01 10.58 5.00
CA ARG A 248 41.49 11.73 4.21
C ARG A 248 40.63 12.69 5.03
N HIS A 249 39.91 12.19 6.03
CA HIS A 249 39.08 12.97 6.95
C HIS A 249 39.81 13.10 8.29
N LYS A 250 40.12 14.33 8.70
CA LYS A 250 40.60 14.60 10.07
C LYS A 250 39.38 14.83 10.96
N PRO A 251 39.22 14.07 12.07
CA PRO A 251 38.08 14.25 12.93
C PRO A 251 37.93 15.68 13.47
N SER A 252 36.70 16.17 13.52
CA SER A 252 36.37 17.43 14.17
C SER A 252 36.44 17.30 15.70
N ALA A 253 36.49 18.42 16.42
CA ALA A 253 36.45 18.41 17.89
C ALA A 253 35.15 17.74 18.39
N LEU A 254 34.02 18.06 17.75
CA LEU A 254 32.72 17.43 17.95
C LEU A 254 32.79 15.92 17.76
N GLU A 255 33.26 15.44 16.59
CA GLU A 255 33.41 14.00 16.31
C GLU A 255 34.31 13.30 17.34
N THR A 256 35.31 13.99 17.87
CA THR A 256 36.22 13.46 18.90
C THR A 256 35.55 13.36 20.28
N ALA A 257 34.64 14.28 20.63
CA ALA A 257 33.87 14.26 21.86
C ALA A 257 32.70 13.25 21.85
N MET A 258 32.19 12.91 20.65
CA MET A 258 31.06 12.01 20.46
C MET A 258 31.44 10.53 20.73
N PRO A 259 30.55 9.74 21.35
CA PRO A 259 30.85 8.36 21.76
C PRO A 259 31.03 7.41 20.58
N ASP A 260 31.83 6.35 20.80
CA ASP A 260 31.96 5.23 19.86
C ASP A 260 30.94 4.12 20.17
N LEU A 261 30.57 3.36 19.14
CA LEU A 261 29.57 2.29 19.26
C LEU A 261 30.15 1.08 20.00
N SER A 262 29.51 0.70 21.11
CA SER A 262 30.03 -0.24 22.10
C SER A 262 29.84 -1.72 21.71
N PHE A 263 30.17 -2.09 20.47
CA PHE A 263 30.06 -3.47 19.98
C PHE A 263 31.41 -3.99 19.46
N ASP A 264 31.83 -5.16 19.93
CA ASP A 264 33.11 -5.75 19.55
C ASP A 264 33.24 -6.03 18.05
N GLY A 265 34.44 -5.77 17.50
CA GLY A 265 34.82 -6.17 16.14
C GLY A 265 34.15 -5.41 15.00
N LEU A 266 33.53 -4.25 15.25
CA LEU A 266 32.98 -3.40 14.19
C LEU A 266 34.03 -2.52 13.52
N THR A 267 33.84 -2.30 12.22
CA THR A 267 34.31 -1.07 11.56
C THR A 267 33.21 -0.02 11.72
N SER A 268 33.51 1.10 12.38
CA SER A 268 32.57 2.22 12.56
C SER A 268 33.19 3.56 12.17
N PHE A 269 32.41 4.39 11.49
CA PHE A 269 32.70 5.77 11.16
C PHE A 269 31.78 6.69 11.96
N LYS A 270 32.25 7.90 12.26
CA LYS A 270 31.42 9.01 12.75
C LYS A 270 31.79 10.31 12.03
N ARG A 271 30.78 11.11 11.68
CA ARG A 271 30.90 12.44 11.07
C ARG A 271 29.92 13.39 11.77
N GLY A 272 30.36 14.59 12.10
CA GLY A 272 29.55 15.60 12.77
C GLY A 272 29.59 16.94 12.04
N GLU A 273 28.42 17.54 11.84
CA GLU A 273 28.28 18.84 11.18
C GLU A 273 27.20 19.72 11.81
N GLN A 274 27.44 21.03 11.72
CA GLN A 274 26.45 22.04 12.08
C GLN A 274 25.40 22.12 10.96
N SER A 275 24.13 22.17 11.38
CA SER A 275 22.96 22.20 10.51
C SER A 275 21.90 23.16 11.08
N VAL A 276 20.75 23.26 10.43
CA VAL A 276 19.60 24.02 10.91
C VAL A 276 18.42 23.07 11.11
N CYS A 277 17.91 23.00 12.34
CA CYS A 277 16.83 22.10 12.76
C CYS A 277 15.69 22.93 13.33
N GLU A 278 14.47 22.74 12.81
CA GLU A 278 13.23 23.44 13.20
C GLU A 278 13.28 25.00 13.10
N GLY A 279 14.40 25.56 12.63
CA GLY A 279 14.66 27.00 12.49
C GLY A 279 15.90 27.48 13.26
N GLU A 280 16.47 26.65 14.14
CA GLU A 280 17.58 26.98 15.03
C GLU A 280 18.88 26.22 14.67
N GLU A 281 20.03 26.68 15.19
CA GLU A 281 21.32 26.03 14.96
C GLU A 281 21.44 24.72 15.75
N CYS A 282 21.70 23.62 15.06
CA CYS A 282 21.80 22.28 15.62
C CYS A 282 23.09 21.58 15.21
N LEU A 283 23.41 20.54 15.96
CA LEU A 283 24.49 19.61 15.67
C LEU A 283 23.87 18.29 15.21
N ASN A 284 24.21 17.87 14.00
CA ASN A 284 23.91 16.53 13.50
C ASN A 284 25.19 15.70 13.55
N VAL A 285 25.09 14.46 14.03
CA VAL A 285 26.19 13.50 14.03
C VAL A 285 25.68 12.17 13.50
N HIS A 286 26.36 11.66 12.47
CA HIS A 286 26.06 10.43 11.77
C HIS A 286 27.10 9.37 12.10
N TRP A 287 26.67 8.19 12.54
CA TRP A 287 27.50 6.99 12.65
C TRP A 287 27.13 5.99 11.55
N LEU A 288 28.14 5.34 10.99
CA LEU A 288 27.98 4.24 10.03
C LEU A 288 28.82 3.05 10.48
N ALA A 289 28.19 1.91 10.72
CA ALA A 289 28.84 0.71 11.21
C ALA A 289 28.51 -0.54 10.37
N PHE A 290 29.48 -1.43 10.22
CA PHE A 290 29.35 -2.65 9.40
C PHE A 290 29.67 -3.91 10.21
N ARG A 291 28.85 -4.95 10.06
CA ARG A 291 29.06 -6.28 10.65
C ARG A 291 28.67 -7.39 9.68
N GLY A 292 29.65 -8.11 9.15
CA GLY A 292 29.39 -9.08 8.07
C GLY A 292 28.83 -8.36 6.83
N ASP A 293 27.62 -8.72 6.41
CA ASP A 293 26.87 -8.08 5.33
C ASP A 293 25.81 -7.07 5.84
N TRP A 294 25.69 -6.89 7.17
CA TRP A 294 24.76 -5.95 7.78
C TRP A 294 25.38 -4.56 7.95
N ARG A 295 24.55 -3.54 7.75
CA ARG A 295 24.87 -2.11 7.88
C ARG A 295 23.95 -1.44 8.90
N MET A 296 24.53 -0.68 9.82
CA MET A 296 23.81 0.17 10.76
C MET A 296 24.20 1.63 10.51
N ASP A 297 23.21 2.49 10.28
CA ASP A 297 23.33 3.94 10.26
C ASP A 297 22.66 4.50 11.52
N ILE A 298 23.25 5.52 12.14
CA ILE A 298 22.63 6.24 13.26
C ILE A 298 22.79 7.74 13.04
N ASP A 299 21.68 8.44 12.90
CA ASP A 299 21.63 9.90 12.75
C ASP A 299 21.11 10.53 14.05
N VAL A 300 22.01 11.18 14.79
CA VAL A 300 21.67 11.89 16.04
C VAL A 300 21.65 13.39 15.77
N THR A 301 20.70 14.10 16.37
CA THR A 301 20.50 15.54 16.22
C THR A 301 20.12 16.17 17.56
N PHE A 302 20.76 17.29 17.90
CA PHE A 302 20.56 18.04 19.16
C PHE A 302 20.92 19.52 19.01
N GLY A 303 20.46 20.37 19.93
CA GLY A 303 20.74 21.81 19.96
C GLY A 303 22.21 22.13 20.27
N LEU A 304 22.72 23.22 19.69
CA LEU A 304 24.15 23.62 19.74
C LEU A 304 24.75 23.69 21.16
N HIS A 305 23.94 23.96 22.18
CA HIS A 305 24.39 24.20 23.56
C HIS A 305 24.36 22.96 24.48
N ASP A 306 23.87 21.81 24.02
CA ASP A 306 23.70 20.61 24.86
C ASP A 306 24.76 19.51 24.65
N GLU A 307 25.82 19.77 23.87
CA GLU A 307 26.86 18.78 23.48
C GLU A 307 27.28 17.83 24.61
N ALA A 308 27.68 18.34 25.77
CA ALA A 308 28.12 17.50 26.89
C ALA A 308 27.03 16.55 27.43
N LYS A 309 25.76 16.99 27.47
CA LYS A 309 24.62 16.15 27.89
C LYS A 309 24.23 15.17 26.79
N ALA A 310 24.26 15.63 25.54
CA ALA A 310 23.99 14.78 24.38
C ALA A 310 25.00 13.62 24.32
N THR A 311 26.29 13.89 24.53
CA THR A 311 27.36 12.88 24.64
C THR A 311 27.08 11.86 25.76
N GLU A 312 26.71 12.32 26.96
CA GLU A 312 26.37 11.42 28.08
C GLU A 312 25.15 10.53 27.75
N GLN A 313 24.10 11.13 27.18
CA GLN A 313 22.87 10.44 26.82
C GLN A 313 23.06 9.46 25.66
N MET A 314 23.91 9.77 24.68
CA MET A 314 24.30 8.85 23.61
C MET A 314 25.13 7.68 24.13
N HIS A 315 26.07 7.92 25.06
CA HIS A 315 26.79 6.84 25.74
C HIS A 315 25.83 5.85 26.42
N GLN A 316 24.81 6.36 27.13
CA GLN A 316 23.79 5.53 27.75
C GLN A 316 22.99 4.73 26.71
N LEU A 317 22.52 5.37 25.63
CA LEU A 317 21.76 4.70 24.57
C LEU A 317 22.58 3.60 23.88
N PHE A 318 23.79 3.91 23.43
CA PHE A 318 24.64 2.98 22.69
C PHE A 318 25.04 1.77 23.55
N ALA A 319 25.31 1.96 24.84
CA ALA A 319 25.59 0.85 25.77
C ALA A 319 24.35 -0.04 26.06
N ALA A 320 23.13 0.44 25.80
CA ALA A 320 21.90 -0.32 25.97
C ALA A 320 21.46 -1.09 24.70
N LEU A 321 22.00 -0.73 23.53
CA LEU A 321 21.84 -1.49 22.30
C LEU A 321 22.58 -2.84 22.44
N LYS A 322 21.91 -3.95 22.14
CA LYS A 322 22.50 -5.30 22.15
C LYS A 322 22.53 -5.83 20.72
N TRP A 323 23.69 -5.77 20.06
CA TRP A 323 23.96 -6.46 18.79
C TRP A 323 24.95 -7.57 19.07
N GLN A 324 24.53 -8.84 19.04
CA GLN A 324 25.39 -9.96 19.48
C GLN A 324 26.14 -10.59 18.30
N SER A 325 25.42 -11.05 17.28
CA SER A 325 25.99 -11.56 16.03
C SER A 325 25.52 -10.74 14.82
N ALA A 326 25.84 -11.20 13.60
CA ALA A 326 25.37 -10.64 12.33
C ALA A 326 25.33 -11.78 11.30
N PRO A 327 24.28 -12.62 11.31
CA PRO A 327 24.23 -13.84 10.51
C PRO A 327 24.12 -13.53 9.01
N PRO A 328 24.76 -14.32 8.12
CA PRO A 328 24.53 -14.23 6.69
C PRO A 328 23.13 -14.77 6.35
N LEU A 329 22.41 -14.07 5.46
CA LEU A 329 21.02 -14.41 5.09
C LEU A 329 20.92 -15.20 3.78
N PHE A 330 21.99 -15.91 3.41
CA PHE A 330 21.99 -16.87 2.31
C PHE A 330 23.17 -17.86 2.44
N ARG A 331 22.95 -19.10 2.02
CA ARG A 331 23.92 -20.20 2.10
C ARG A 331 25.05 -20.04 1.07
N GLU A 332 24.71 -20.20 -0.20
CA GLU A 332 25.70 -20.29 -1.30
C GLU A 332 25.67 -19.08 -2.24
N ARG A 333 24.48 -18.63 -2.64
CA ARG A 333 24.29 -17.57 -3.66
C ARG A 333 23.35 -16.47 -3.13
N PRO A 334 23.64 -15.18 -3.40
CA PRO A 334 22.81 -14.06 -2.94
C PRO A 334 21.36 -14.21 -3.39
N LEU A 335 20.38 -13.93 -2.53
CA LEU A 335 18.99 -14.16 -2.88
C LEU A 335 18.54 -13.27 -4.04
N ALA A 336 19.11 -12.07 -4.20
CA ALA A 336 18.86 -11.23 -5.37
C ALA A 336 19.30 -11.87 -6.71
N GLU A 337 20.24 -12.82 -6.71
CA GLU A 337 20.53 -13.65 -7.88
C GLU A 337 19.46 -14.73 -8.09
N GLN A 338 19.08 -15.42 -7.01
CA GLN A 338 18.07 -16.48 -7.06
C GLN A 338 16.71 -15.96 -7.54
N ILE A 339 16.27 -14.80 -7.04
CA ILE A 339 15.04 -14.08 -7.45
C ILE A 339 15.06 -13.77 -8.96
N ARG A 340 16.15 -13.17 -9.48
CA ARG A 340 16.25 -12.87 -10.93
C ARG A 340 16.19 -14.12 -11.79
N ASN A 341 16.79 -15.23 -11.34
CA ASN A 341 16.71 -16.51 -12.05
C ASN A 341 15.27 -17.07 -12.07
N ILE A 342 14.51 -16.90 -10.97
CA ILE A 342 13.10 -17.27 -10.87
C ILE A 342 12.24 -16.41 -11.80
N GLU A 343 12.47 -15.10 -11.84
CA GLU A 343 11.73 -14.15 -12.69
C GLU A 343 12.00 -14.36 -14.19
N VAL A 344 13.26 -14.56 -14.56
CA VAL A 344 13.64 -14.95 -15.93
C VAL A 344 12.96 -16.26 -16.30
N ALA A 345 13.00 -17.29 -15.43
CA ALA A 345 12.28 -18.54 -15.67
C ALA A 345 10.77 -18.32 -15.82
N ALA A 346 10.14 -17.51 -14.96
CA ALA A 346 8.71 -17.22 -14.99
C ALA A 346 8.25 -16.50 -16.26
N SER A 347 9.13 -15.70 -16.89
CA SER A 347 8.86 -14.97 -18.14
C SER A 347 8.77 -15.88 -19.38
N LEU A 348 9.30 -17.11 -19.30
CA LEU A 348 9.31 -18.06 -20.42
C LEU A 348 7.95 -18.73 -20.61
N ALA A 349 7.68 -19.15 -21.85
CA ALA A 349 6.49 -19.95 -22.15
C ALA A 349 6.49 -21.25 -21.32
N ASN A 350 5.42 -21.48 -20.55
CA ASN A 350 5.29 -22.55 -19.55
C ASN A 350 6.31 -22.54 -18.40
N GLY A 351 7.10 -21.47 -18.26
CA GLY A 351 8.22 -21.37 -17.33
C GLY A 351 7.86 -21.33 -15.84
N VAL A 352 6.59 -21.15 -15.49
CA VAL A 352 6.07 -21.17 -14.10
C VAL A 352 6.49 -22.43 -13.33
N ALA A 353 6.53 -23.61 -13.98
CA ALA A 353 6.97 -24.83 -13.31
C ALA A 353 8.47 -24.80 -12.93
N LYS A 354 9.31 -24.14 -13.75
CA LYS A 354 10.74 -23.96 -13.44
C LYS A 354 10.96 -22.82 -12.44
N ALA A 355 10.15 -21.76 -12.49
CA ALA A 355 10.12 -20.71 -11.48
C ALA A 355 9.75 -21.28 -10.09
N ALA A 356 8.78 -22.19 -10.02
CA ALA A 356 8.43 -22.90 -8.80
C ALA A 356 9.56 -23.80 -8.29
N GLU A 357 10.19 -24.61 -9.15
CA GLU A 357 11.33 -25.46 -8.78
C GLU A 357 12.52 -24.64 -8.22
N LEU A 358 12.81 -23.49 -8.83
CA LEU A 358 13.83 -22.56 -8.35
C LEU A 358 13.40 -21.83 -7.05
N ALA A 359 12.11 -21.53 -6.89
CA ALA A 359 11.56 -20.96 -5.66
C ALA A 359 11.61 -21.96 -4.48
N GLU A 360 11.38 -23.26 -4.70
CA GLU A 360 11.56 -24.30 -3.67
C GLU A 360 13.03 -24.39 -3.21
N GLN A 361 13.98 -24.18 -4.11
CA GLN A 361 15.42 -24.16 -3.81
C GLN A 361 15.86 -22.91 -3.02
N ALA A 362 15.26 -21.75 -3.36
CA ALA A 362 15.57 -20.44 -2.78
C ALA A 362 14.83 -20.15 -1.46
N LEU A 363 13.68 -20.78 -1.22
CA LEU A 363 12.86 -20.58 -0.01
C LEU A 363 13.62 -20.68 1.33
N PRO A 364 14.63 -21.56 1.51
CA PRO A 364 15.41 -21.60 2.76
C PRO A 364 16.38 -20.42 2.97
N ASP A 365 16.64 -19.60 1.94
CA ASP A 365 17.38 -18.33 2.05
C ASP A 365 16.42 -17.11 2.09
N ALA A 366 15.09 -17.33 2.01
CA ALA A 366 14.08 -16.30 2.06
C ALA A 366 13.65 -16.04 3.51
N HIS A 367 13.84 -14.80 3.96
CA HIS A 367 13.62 -14.36 5.34
C HIS A 367 12.68 -13.17 5.45
N PHE A 368 12.62 -12.30 4.44
CA PHE A 368 11.74 -11.12 4.45
C PHE A 368 10.34 -11.47 3.90
N PRO A 369 9.27 -10.79 4.34
CA PRO A 369 7.90 -11.12 3.92
C PRO A 369 7.69 -11.09 2.40
N GLU A 370 8.28 -10.13 1.67
CA GLU A 370 8.22 -10.08 0.19
C GLU A 370 8.79 -11.37 -0.45
N GLU A 371 9.92 -11.85 0.06
CA GLU A 371 10.63 -13.01 -0.47
C GLU A 371 9.81 -14.27 -0.27
N ILE A 372 9.32 -14.48 0.95
CA ILE A 372 8.45 -15.59 1.32
C ILE A 372 7.18 -15.56 0.46
N ALA A 373 6.58 -14.39 0.29
CA ALA A 373 5.38 -14.20 -0.53
C ALA A 373 5.63 -14.53 -2.01
N GLN A 374 6.75 -14.07 -2.58
CA GLN A 374 7.16 -14.35 -3.96
C GLN A 374 7.39 -15.85 -4.18
N MET A 375 8.20 -16.51 -3.34
CA MET A 375 8.47 -17.94 -3.47
C MET A 375 7.19 -18.77 -3.35
N GLN A 376 6.41 -18.54 -2.29
CA GLN A 376 5.17 -19.28 -2.03
C GLN A 376 4.09 -19.02 -3.09
N THR A 377 4.09 -17.86 -3.75
CA THR A 377 3.21 -17.59 -4.91
C THR A 377 3.56 -18.49 -6.08
N TYR A 378 4.84 -18.56 -6.49
CA TYR A 378 5.25 -19.42 -7.62
C TYR A 378 4.96 -20.90 -7.35
N ILE A 379 5.31 -21.38 -6.16
CA ILE A 379 5.02 -22.74 -5.70
C ILE A 379 3.51 -23.02 -5.73
N GLY A 380 2.70 -22.13 -5.16
CA GLY A 380 1.26 -22.30 -5.08
C GLY A 380 0.55 -22.31 -6.45
N VAL A 381 0.99 -21.45 -7.38
CA VAL A 381 0.44 -21.39 -8.74
C VAL A 381 0.81 -22.62 -9.56
N ASP A 382 2.02 -23.16 -9.42
CA ASP A 382 2.41 -24.40 -10.09
C ASP A 382 1.68 -25.63 -9.52
N GLN A 383 1.60 -25.76 -8.19
CA GLN A 383 0.83 -26.83 -7.55
C GLN A 383 -0.67 -26.76 -7.95
N TYR A 384 -1.23 -25.57 -8.13
CA TYR A 384 -2.57 -25.38 -8.69
C TYR A 384 -2.69 -25.91 -10.13
N ARG A 385 -1.72 -25.60 -10.99
CA ARG A 385 -1.69 -26.07 -12.40
C ARG A 385 -1.56 -27.60 -12.49
N ARG A 386 -0.90 -28.23 -11.51
CA ARG A 386 -0.86 -29.69 -11.33
C ARG A 386 -2.13 -30.28 -10.67
N ALA A 387 -3.18 -29.48 -10.48
CA ALA A 387 -4.42 -29.81 -9.75
C ALA A 387 -4.22 -30.26 -8.28
N ASN A 388 -3.05 -30.01 -7.69
CA ASN A 388 -2.73 -30.33 -6.30
C ASN A 388 -3.23 -29.23 -5.36
N PHE A 389 -4.56 -29.07 -5.29
CA PHE A 389 -5.22 -27.96 -4.62
C PHE A 389 -4.87 -27.84 -3.12
N ASP A 390 -4.47 -28.92 -2.44
CA ASP A 390 -4.05 -28.86 -1.04
C ASP A 390 -2.61 -28.43 -0.82
N ALA A 391 -1.67 -28.76 -1.73
CA ALA A 391 -0.35 -28.14 -1.70
C ALA A 391 -0.45 -26.66 -2.09
N ALA A 392 -1.24 -26.34 -3.12
CA ALA A 392 -1.51 -24.97 -3.53
C ALA A 392 -2.16 -24.14 -2.40
N ARG A 393 -3.13 -24.71 -1.67
CA ARG A 393 -3.72 -24.08 -0.48
C ARG A 393 -2.69 -23.76 0.60
N ARG A 394 -1.76 -24.69 0.90
CA ARG A 394 -0.73 -24.45 1.91
C ARG A 394 0.23 -23.35 1.50
N ALA A 395 0.73 -23.39 0.26
CA ALA A 395 1.65 -22.38 -0.24
C ALA A 395 0.98 -20.99 -0.33
N LEU A 396 -0.17 -20.87 -1.00
CA LEU A 396 -0.87 -19.58 -1.11
C LEU A 396 -1.41 -19.05 0.23
N GLY A 397 -1.71 -19.94 1.17
CA GLY A 397 -2.05 -19.59 2.55
C GLY A 397 -0.89 -18.99 3.36
N LEU A 398 0.36 -19.21 2.94
CA LEU A 398 1.53 -18.47 3.43
C LEU A 398 1.80 -17.22 2.59
N ALA A 399 1.60 -17.29 1.28
CA ALA A 399 1.89 -16.18 0.36
C ALA A 399 1.01 -14.94 0.60
N VAL A 400 -0.30 -15.12 0.75
CA VAL A 400 -1.27 -14.01 0.91
C VAL A 400 -0.98 -13.16 2.16
N PRO A 401 -0.86 -13.70 3.39
CA PRO A 401 -0.52 -12.89 4.56
C PRO A 401 0.91 -12.33 4.52
N ALA A 402 1.84 -12.97 3.82
CA ALA A 402 3.19 -12.44 3.62
C ALA A 402 3.20 -11.21 2.69
N TRP A 403 2.40 -11.20 1.62
CA TRP A 403 2.17 -10.02 0.77
C TRP A 403 1.49 -8.87 1.53
N GLU A 404 0.52 -9.18 2.40
CA GLU A 404 -0.09 -8.18 3.30
C GLU A 404 0.91 -7.60 4.30
N ASN A 405 2.01 -8.32 4.56
CA ASN A 405 3.11 -7.89 5.42
C ASN A 405 4.25 -7.17 4.67
N SER A 406 4.24 -7.08 3.33
CA SER A 406 5.38 -6.57 2.53
C SER A 406 5.06 -5.37 1.62
N PHE A 407 6.05 -4.93 0.85
CA PHE A 407 5.81 -4.22 -0.41
C PHE A 407 5.06 -5.16 -1.38
N ILE A 408 4.15 -4.64 -2.18
CA ILE A 408 3.24 -5.47 -2.99
C ILE A 408 3.74 -5.54 -4.43
N ASN A 409 4.06 -6.75 -4.90
CA ASN A 409 4.17 -7.03 -6.33
C ASN A 409 2.76 -7.25 -6.90
N ASP A 410 2.19 -6.24 -7.55
CA ASP A 410 0.83 -6.23 -8.11
C ASP A 410 0.45 -7.45 -8.95
N VAL A 411 1.42 -8.08 -9.63
CA VAL A 411 1.16 -9.25 -10.46
C VAL A 411 1.11 -10.52 -9.60
N LEU A 412 2.05 -10.68 -8.67
CA LEU A 412 2.15 -11.87 -7.84
C LEU A 412 1.11 -11.89 -6.71
N TYR A 413 0.87 -10.78 -6.01
CA TYR A 413 -0.16 -10.72 -4.97
C TYR A 413 -1.56 -10.95 -5.54
N ARG A 414 -1.86 -10.31 -6.68
CA ARG A 414 -3.09 -10.56 -7.46
C ARG A 414 -3.23 -12.03 -7.81
N ASN A 415 -2.16 -12.67 -8.31
CA ASN A 415 -2.18 -14.11 -8.59
C ASN A 415 -2.42 -14.93 -7.30
N ALA A 416 -1.76 -14.61 -6.18
CA ALA A 416 -1.94 -15.33 -4.92
C ALA A 416 -3.40 -15.31 -4.44
N LEU A 417 -4.04 -14.13 -4.45
CA LEU A 417 -5.48 -13.99 -4.17
C LEU A 417 -6.35 -14.71 -5.21
N ASP A 418 -6.06 -14.53 -6.51
CA ASP A 418 -6.80 -15.10 -7.63
C ASP A 418 -6.94 -16.63 -7.51
N TYR A 419 -5.81 -17.34 -7.32
CA TYR A 419 -5.78 -18.79 -7.22
C TYR A 419 -6.24 -19.29 -5.85
N ALA A 420 -5.95 -18.59 -4.74
CA ALA A 420 -6.43 -18.97 -3.41
C ALA A 420 -7.97 -18.95 -3.32
N ALA A 421 -8.61 -17.94 -3.94
CA ALA A 421 -10.06 -17.83 -4.00
C ALA A 421 -10.70 -18.95 -4.84
N ASP A 422 -10.12 -19.30 -5.99
CA ASP A 422 -10.60 -20.41 -6.82
C ASP A 422 -10.47 -21.76 -6.10
N ILE A 423 -9.36 -22.01 -5.40
CA ILE A 423 -9.19 -23.20 -4.54
C ILE A 423 -10.25 -23.24 -3.44
N ALA A 424 -10.52 -22.11 -2.78
CA ALA A 424 -11.54 -22.03 -1.73
C ALA A 424 -12.93 -22.41 -2.26
N TYR A 425 -13.34 -21.91 -3.43
CA TYR A 425 -14.59 -22.35 -4.07
C TYR A 425 -14.59 -23.84 -4.42
N ARG A 426 -13.51 -24.37 -5.02
CA ARG A 426 -13.41 -25.80 -5.37
C ARG A 426 -13.50 -26.73 -4.16
N GLN A 427 -13.11 -26.23 -2.98
CA GLN A 427 -13.17 -26.94 -1.71
C GLN A 427 -14.46 -26.65 -0.90
N GLY A 428 -15.45 -25.95 -1.47
CA GLY A 428 -16.69 -25.60 -0.77
C GLY A 428 -16.56 -24.53 0.31
N ARG A 429 -15.38 -23.90 0.47
CA ARG A 429 -15.10 -22.83 1.44
C ARG A 429 -15.56 -21.47 0.90
N SER A 430 -16.85 -21.35 0.62
CA SER A 430 -17.41 -20.17 -0.06
C SER A 430 -17.23 -18.86 0.71
N GLN A 431 -17.25 -18.87 2.05
CA GLN A 431 -17.02 -17.66 2.85
C GLN A 431 -15.57 -17.14 2.68
N ASP A 432 -14.57 -18.02 2.82
CA ASP A 432 -13.16 -17.71 2.54
C ASP A 432 -12.97 -17.19 1.12
N ALA A 433 -13.64 -17.81 0.15
CA ALA A 433 -13.57 -17.43 -1.26
C ALA A 433 -14.15 -16.02 -1.50
N VAL A 434 -15.29 -15.68 -0.91
CA VAL A 434 -15.88 -14.33 -0.97
C VAL A 434 -14.95 -13.31 -0.30
N ALA A 435 -14.38 -13.63 0.87
CA ALA A 435 -13.45 -12.74 1.57
C ALA A 435 -12.18 -12.45 0.75
N LEU A 436 -11.61 -13.47 0.09
CA LEU A 436 -10.44 -13.30 -0.79
C LEU A 436 -10.77 -12.49 -2.06
N ASN A 437 -11.94 -12.69 -2.68
CA ASN A 437 -12.37 -11.87 -3.82
C ASN A 437 -12.69 -10.42 -3.40
N ARG A 438 -13.28 -10.21 -2.23
CA ARG A 438 -13.52 -8.86 -1.67
C ARG A 438 -12.19 -8.12 -1.52
N LYS A 439 -11.23 -8.70 -0.80
CA LYS A 439 -9.87 -8.17 -0.63
C LYS A 439 -9.17 -7.87 -1.96
N LEU A 440 -9.33 -8.74 -2.95
CA LEU A 440 -8.78 -8.55 -4.30
C LEU A 440 -9.38 -7.36 -5.05
N ILE A 441 -10.70 -7.16 -4.94
CA ILE A 441 -11.43 -6.10 -5.64
C ILE A 441 -11.22 -4.76 -4.93
N GLU A 442 -11.19 -4.76 -3.60
CA GLU A 442 -10.86 -3.59 -2.78
C GLU A 442 -9.42 -3.12 -3.02
N TRP A 443 -8.44 -4.03 -2.98
CA TRP A 443 -7.02 -3.69 -3.19
C TRP A 443 -6.73 -3.11 -4.58
N GLN A 444 -7.55 -3.40 -5.59
CA GLN A 444 -7.36 -2.83 -6.93
C GLN A 444 -7.71 -1.34 -7.04
N GLU A 445 -8.36 -0.74 -6.01
CA GLU A 445 -8.71 0.69 -5.84
C GLU A 445 -8.96 1.47 -7.14
N SER A 446 -9.71 0.86 -8.07
CA SER A 446 -9.84 1.36 -9.43
C SER A 446 -11.15 2.12 -9.64
N ASP A 447 -11.11 3.15 -10.49
CA ASP A 447 -12.31 3.81 -11.06
C ASP A 447 -13.29 2.81 -11.69
N ALA A 448 -12.80 1.63 -12.08
CA ALA A 448 -13.61 0.48 -12.50
C ALA A 448 -14.70 0.07 -11.50
N THR A 449 -14.46 0.29 -10.20
CA THR A 449 -15.31 -0.12 -9.08
C THR A 449 -16.15 1.01 -8.48
N LEU A 450 -16.12 2.23 -9.04
CA LEU A 450 -16.93 3.35 -8.55
C LEU A 450 -18.44 3.01 -8.57
N GLY A 451 -19.06 2.94 -7.39
CA GLY A 451 -20.46 2.54 -7.21
C GLY A 451 -20.69 1.03 -7.02
N TRP A 452 -19.63 0.22 -7.07
CA TRP A 452 -19.66 -1.23 -6.87
C TRP A 452 -19.11 -1.60 -5.49
N SER A 453 -19.62 -2.68 -4.90
CA SER A 453 -19.13 -3.22 -3.63
C SER A 453 -19.36 -4.73 -3.56
N VAL A 454 -18.68 -5.43 -2.65
CA VAL A 454 -18.97 -6.84 -2.33
C VAL A 454 -19.59 -6.89 -0.93
N PRO A 455 -20.93 -6.85 -0.79
CA PRO A 455 -21.59 -6.86 0.52
C PRO A 455 -21.14 -8.03 1.39
N LYS A 456 -21.16 -7.87 2.72
CA LYS A 456 -20.57 -8.86 3.65
C LYS A 456 -21.08 -10.28 3.40
N ASP A 457 -22.38 -10.39 3.17
CA ASP A 457 -23.13 -11.64 3.12
C ASP A 457 -23.56 -12.05 1.69
N GLU A 458 -23.10 -11.33 0.65
CA GLU A 458 -23.35 -11.67 -0.76
C GLU A 458 -22.13 -12.29 -1.46
N ASN A 459 -22.39 -13.27 -2.32
CA ASN A 459 -21.41 -13.84 -3.26
C ASN A 459 -21.45 -13.11 -4.63
N ALA A 460 -21.54 -11.77 -4.59
CA ALA A 460 -21.67 -10.93 -5.77
C ALA A 460 -20.92 -9.60 -5.62
N LEU A 461 -20.48 -9.04 -6.74
CA LEU A 461 -20.15 -7.63 -6.88
C LEU A 461 -21.43 -6.89 -7.28
N VAL A 462 -21.83 -5.90 -6.48
CA VAL A 462 -23.16 -5.29 -6.51
C VAL A 462 -23.06 -3.78 -6.72
N ASN A 463 -23.84 -3.26 -7.67
CA ASN A 463 -24.08 -1.84 -7.85
C ASN A 463 -25.50 -1.49 -7.41
N ASN A 464 -25.63 -0.88 -6.22
CA ASN A 464 -26.90 -0.52 -5.61
C ASN A 464 -27.64 0.62 -6.34
N ARG A 465 -26.97 1.38 -7.21
CA ARG A 465 -27.60 2.48 -7.98
C ARG A 465 -28.24 1.98 -9.27
N GLU A 466 -27.58 1.04 -9.94
CA GLU A 466 -28.10 0.40 -11.15
C GLU A 466 -29.00 -0.79 -10.83
N GLY A 467 -28.84 -1.41 -9.66
CA GLY A 467 -29.54 -2.62 -9.25
C GLY A 467 -29.09 -3.82 -10.07
N VAL A 468 -27.77 -4.04 -10.12
CA VAL A 468 -27.10 -5.11 -10.89
C VAL A 468 -26.21 -5.92 -9.94
N HIS A 469 -26.35 -7.25 -9.97
CA HIS A 469 -25.57 -8.17 -9.13
C HIS A 469 -24.80 -9.15 -10.03
N LEU A 470 -23.47 -9.07 -9.96
CA LEU A 470 -22.54 -9.90 -10.75
C LEU A 470 -21.94 -10.98 -9.83
N PRO A 471 -22.32 -12.28 -9.95
CA PRO A 471 -21.78 -13.33 -9.11
C PRO A 471 -20.25 -13.39 -9.17
N LEU A 472 -19.58 -13.50 -8.02
CA LEU A 472 -18.10 -13.57 -7.99
C LEU A 472 -17.57 -14.86 -8.66
N ARG A 473 -18.41 -15.89 -8.75
CA ARG A 473 -18.15 -17.13 -9.48
C ARG A 473 -19.41 -17.67 -10.17
N VAL A 474 -19.25 -18.22 -11.37
CA VAL A 474 -20.21 -19.09 -12.05
C VAL A 474 -19.47 -20.30 -12.64
N GLY A 475 -19.79 -21.51 -12.16
CA GLY A 475 -19.12 -22.74 -12.61
C GLY A 475 -17.61 -22.73 -12.34
N ASP A 476 -16.81 -22.80 -13.41
CA ASP A 476 -15.34 -22.66 -13.36
C ASP A 476 -14.83 -21.23 -13.60
N TYR A 477 -15.73 -20.28 -13.88
CA TYR A 477 -15.39 -18.89 -14.20
C TYR A 477 -15.59 -17.99 -12.98
N ARG A 478 -14.70 -17.03 -12.79
CA ARG A 478 -14.79 -16.02 -11.71
C ARG A 478 -14.77 -14.60 -12.27
N LEU A 479 -15.45 -13.68 -11.59
CA LEU A 479 -15.54 -12.28 -11.99
C LEU A 479 -14.19 -11.56 -11.80
N ARG A 480 -13.84 -10.69 -12.75
CA ARG A 480 -12.71 -9.75 -12.65
C ARG A 480 -13.14 -8.37 -13.17
N PRO A 481 -12.88 -7.27 -12.43
CA PRO A 481 -12.92 -5.92 -12.97
C PRO A 481 -11.91 -5.72 -14.11
N ASP A 482 -12.20 -4.78 -15.00
CA ASP A 482 -11.29 -4.32 -16.08
C ASP A 482 -11.15 -2.81 -16.06
N THR A 483 -12.24 -2.10 -16.37
CA THR A 483 -12.36 -0.64 -16.45
C THR A 483 -13.82 -0.26 -16.13
N HIS A 484 -14.16 1.03 -16.07
CA HIS A 484 -15.50 1.46 -15.64
C HIS A 484 -16.63 0.83 -16.52
N GLY A 485 -17.58 0.18 -15.85
CA GLY A 485 -18.66 -0.57 -16.50
C GLY A 485 -18.22 -1.85 -17.25
N ARG A 486 -16.96 -2.29 -17.12
CA ARG A 486 -16.39 -3.43 -17.85
C ARG A 486 -15.79 -4.47 -16.92
N PHE A 487 -16.14 -5.73 -17.19
CA PHE A 487 -15.72 -6.89 -16.42
C PHE A 487 -15.41 -8.06 -17.36
N TYR A 488 -14.80 -9.11 -16.83
CA TYR A 488 -14.68 -10.39 -17.52
C TYR A 488 -14.80 -11.56 -16.54
N TYR A 489 -15.48 -12.60 -16.96
CA TYR A 489 -15.51 -13.90 -16.32
C TYR A 489 -14.35 -14.74 -16.84
N GLU A 490 -13.44 -15.15 -15.97
CA GLU A 490 -12.21 -15.88 -16.34
C GLU A 490 -12.16 -17.27 -15.71
N ASN A 491 -11.84 -18.28 -16.52
CA ASN A 491 -11.49 -19.62 -16.07
C ASN A 491 -9.96 -19.73 -15.96
N LEU A 492 -9.44 -19.87 -14.74
CA LEU A 492 -8.00 -19.90 -14.46
C LEU A 492 -7.28 -21.13 -15.01
N GLN A 493 -7.98 -22.23 -15.29
CA GLN A 493 -7.38 -23.47 -15.80
C GLN A 493 -7.21 -23.44 -17.33
N SER A 494 -8.13 -22.79 -18.04
CA SER A 494 -8.16 -22.76 -19.52
C SER A 494 -7.70 -21.42 -20.12
N GLY A 495 -7.66 -20.34 -19.32
CA GLY A 495 -7.44 -18.98 -19.83
C GLY A 495 -8.60 -18.43 -20.66
N ALA A 496 -9.72 -19.14 -20.71
CA ALA A 496 -10.95 -18.69 -21.36
C ALA A 496 -11.52 -17.47 -20.62
N GLN A 497 -11.95 -16.47 -21.39
CA GLN A 497 -12.53 -15.23 -20.87
C GLN A 497 -13.84 -14.92 -21.60
N ILE A 498 -14.87 -14.62 -20.83
CA ILE A 498 -16.17 -14.13 -21.29
C ILE A 498 -16.26 -12.66 -20.85
N GLY A 499 -16.29 -11.74 -21.80
CA GLY A 499 -16.36 -10.30 -21.51
C GLY A 499 -17.76 -9.87 -21.08
N LEU A 500 -17.83 -8.81 -20.28
CA LEU A 500 -19.07 -8.19 -19.83
C LEU A 500 -18.94 -6.67 -19.94
N THR A 501 -20.00 -6.01 -20.41
CA THR A 501 -20.19 -4.56 -20.24
C THR A 501 -21.56 -4.33 -19.61
N VAL A 502 -21.66 -3.32 -18.74
CA VAL A 502 -22.91 -2.81 -18.17
C VAL A 502 -22.96 -1.29 -18.35
N GLY A 503 -24.15 -0.69 -18.27
CA GLY A 503 -24.30 0.77 -18.33
C GLY A 503 -23.86 1.42 -19.66
N MET A 504 -24.03 0.74 -20.79
CA MET A 504 -23.86 1.37 -22.11
C MET A 504 -25.16 2.09 -22.52
N PRO A 505 -25.10 3.26 -23.18
CA PRO A 505 -26.28 3.81 -23.85
C PRO A 505 -26.87 2.82 -24.87
N GLN A 506 -28.20 2.75 -24.94
CA GLN A 506 -28.87 1.98 -25.99
C GLN A 506 -28.66 2.60 -27.38
N SER A 507 -28.55 1.74 -28.38
CA SER A 507 -28.43 2.08 -29.81
C SER A 507 -29.37 1.21 -30.65
N SER A 508 -29.61 1.58 -31.91
CA SER A 508 -30.41 0.75 -32.81
C SER A 508 -29.74 -0.61 -33.08
N GLU A 509 -30.51 -1.61 -33.50
CA GLU A 509 -29.93 -2.92 -33.85
C GLU A 509 -28.92 -2.84 -35.02
N GLN A 510 -29.06 -1.86 -35.92
CA GLN A 510 -28.15 -1.67 -37.05
C GLN A 510 -26.81 -1.10 -36.58
N GLU A 511 -26.83 -0.06 -35.75
CA GLU A 511 -25.62 0.50 -35.13
C GLU A 511 -24.93 -0.54 -34.23
N LEU A 512 -25.70 -1.33 -33.48
CA LEU A 512 -25.17 -2.40 -32.64
C LEU A 512 -24.49 -3.48 -33.49
N GLU A 513 -25.11 -3.95 -34.58
CA GLU A 513 -24.50 -4.97 -35.43
C GLU A 513 -23.22 -4.46 -36.11
N LEU A 514 -23.21 -3.23 -36.62
CA LEU A 514 -22.01 -2.58 -37.15
C LEU A 514 -20.92 -2.45 -36.07
N THR A 515 -21.29 -2.07 -34.86
CA THR A 515 -20.36 -1.98 -33.71
C THR A 515 -19.76 -3.35 -33.37
N LEU A 516 -20.58 -4.41 -33.33
CA LEU A 516 -20.11 -5.77 -33.02
C LEU A 516 -19.22 -6.35 -34.12
N ARG A 517 -19.57 -6.15 -35.40
CA ARG A 517 -18.74 -6.54 -36.54
C ARG A 517 -17.41 -5.78 -36.56
N SER A 518 -17.43 -4.47 -36.25
CA SER A 518 -16.21 -3.67 -36.12
C SER A 518 -15.33 -4.08 -34.93
N PHE A 519 -15.92 -4.51 -33.80
CA PHE A 519 -15.18 -5.04 -32.65
C PHE A 519 -14.52 -6.39 -32.98
N MET A 520 -15.26 -7.31 -33.63
CA MET A 520 -14.72 -8.61 -34.02
C MET A 520 -13.54 -8.48 -34.99
N SER A 521 -13.65 -7.63 -36.03
CA SER A 521 -12.53 -7.43 -36.97
C SER A 521 -11.38 -6.64 -36.36
N LYS A 522 -11.63 -5.44 -35.81
CA LYS A 522 -10.56 -4.51 -35.37
C LYS A 522 -9.95 -4.82 -34.00
N THR A 523 -10.59 -5.67 -33.19
CA THR A 523 -10.12 -5.95 -31.81
C THR A 523 -9.85 -7.43 -31.57
N LEU A 524 -10.44 -8.34 -32.35
CA LEU A 524 -10.22 -9.79 -32.20
C LEU A 524 -9.55 -10.47 -33.41
N GLY A 525 -9.35 -9.76 -34.53
CA GLY A 525 -8.79 -10.34 -35.76
C GLY A 525 -9.77 -11.29 -36.49
N LEU A 526 -11.07 -11.16 -36.25
CA LEU A 526 -12.10 -12.09 -36.69
C LEU A 526 -13.00 -11.50 -37.80
N GLN A 527 -13.14 -12.23 -38.89
CA GLN A 527 -14.18 -11.99 -39.89
C GLN A 527 -15.49 -12.61 -39.41
N ALA A 528 -16.51 -11.77 -39.18
CA ALA A 528 -17.85 -12.22 -38.80
C ALA A 528 -18.75 -12.41 -40.02
N ALA A 529 -19.34 -13.60 -40.16
CA ALA A 529 -20.19 -14.01 -41.27
C ALA A 529 -21.69 -13.85 -40.94
N GLY A 530 -22.47 -14.91 -41.11
CA GLY A 530 -23.91 -14.91 -40.80
C GLY A 530 -24.19 -14.67 -39.32
N ILE A 531 -25.32 -14.00 -39.05
CA ILE A 531 -25.84 -13.73 -37.69
C ILE A 531 -27.15 -14.49 -37.47
N ARG A 532 -27.29 -15.11 -36.30
CA ARG A 532 -28.52 -15.72 -35.80
C ARG A 532 -28.97 -14.96 -34.56
N LYS A 533 -30.21 -14.46 -34.57
CA LYS A 533 -30.83 -13.77 -33.42
C LYS A 533 -31.88 -14.67 -32.75
N ALA A 534 -31.90 -14.68 -31.43
CA ALA A 534 -32.87 -15.40 -30.60
C ALA A 534 -33.29 -14.53 -29.39
N LYS A 535 -34.43 -14.85 -28.76
CA LYS A 535 -34.82 -14.23 -27.49
C LYS A 535 -34.02 -14.81 -26.33
N PHE A 536 -33.68 -13.97 -25.36
CA PHE A 536 -33.07 -14.37 -24.09
C PHE A 536 -33.95 -13.88 -22.93
N SER A 537 -34.02 -14.64 -21.84
CA SER A 537 -34.77 -14.27 -20.64
C SER A 537 -33.78 -13.89 -19.54
N PRO A 538 -33.51 -12.59 -19.32
CA PRO A 538 -32.57 -12.16 -18.29
C PRO A 538 -33.14 -12.43 -16.90
N ARG A 539 -32.30 -12.88 -15.98
CA ARG A 539 -32.64 -12.97 -14.56
C ARG A 539 -32.73 -11.56 -13.99
N SER A 540 -33.86 -11.17 -13.40
CA SER A 540 -33.97 -9.86 -12.74
C SER A 540 -33.26 -9.86 -11.38
N ALA A 541 -32.57 -8.77 -11.07
CA ALA A 541 -31.97 -8.54 -9.75
C ALA A 541 -32.99 -8.11 -8.68
N VAL A 542 -34.16 -7.56 -9.04
CA VAL A 542 -35.12 -6.95 -8.10
C VAL A 542 -36.56 -7.36 -8.45
N GLN A 543 -37.37 -7.74 -7.46
CA GLN A 543 -38.74 -8.22 -7.69
C GLN A 543 -39.73 -7.14 -8.18
N GLU A 544 -39.46 -5.86 -7.95
CA GLU A 544 -40.39 -4.73 -8.20
C GLU A 544 -39.91 -3.78 -9.31
N GLY A 545 -38.99 -4.24 -10.18
CA GLY A 545 -38.35 -3.41 -11.21
C GLY A 545 -39.00 -3.47 -12.60
N VAL A 546 -38.73 -2.46 -13.43
CA VAL A 546 -38.97 -2.52 -14.88
C VAL A 546 -38.24 -3.73 -15.46
N SER A 547 -38.98 -4.62 -16.14
CA SER A 547 -38.44 -5.84 -16.74
C SER A 547 -37.35 -5.52 -17.75
N ALA A 548 -36.20 -6.18 -17.61
CA ALA A 548 -35.17 -6.20 -18.65
C ALA A 548 -35.63 -7.04 -19.85
N ILE A 549 -35.17 -6.68 -21.05
CA ILE A 549 -35.46 -7.37 -22.32
C ILE A 549 -34.16 -7.98 -22.85
N GLY A 550 -34.16 -9.29 -23.09
CA GLY A 550 -32.98 -10.03 -23.54
C GLY A 550 -33.03 -10.48 -25.00
N GLN A 551 -31.90 -10.34 -25.70
CA GLN A 551 -31.63 -10.99 -26.98
C GLN A 551 -30.32 -11.79 -26.91
N LYS A 552 -30.23 -12.91 -27.63
CA LYS A 552 -28.99 -13.68 -27.86
C LYS A 552 -28.64 -13.58 -29.35
N TRP A 553 -27.45 -13.07 -29.68
CA TRP A 553 -26.93 -12.97 -31.04
C TRP A 553 -25.71 -13.90 -31.19
N GLU A 554 -25.76 -14.81 -32.14
CA GLU A 554 -24.70 -15.77 -32.46
C GLU A 554 -24.15 -15.40 -33.86
N PHE A 555 -22.85 -15.11 -33.96
CA PHE A 555 -22.16 -14.91 -35.24
C PHE A 555 -21.23 -16.09 -35.50
N GLU A 556 -21.27 -16.64 -36.71
CA GLU A 556 -20.21 -17.52 -37.22
C GLU A 556 -18.96 -16.66 -37.51
N VAL A 557 -17.77 -17.10 -37.10
CA VAL A 557 -16.52 -16.32 -37.27
C VAL A 557 -15.36 -17.17 -37.79
N ALA A 558 -14.44 -16.51 -38.50
CA ALA A 558 -13.17 -17.06 -38.99
C ALA A 558 -12.01 -16.07 -38.74
N PRO A 559 -10.75 -16.51 -38.70
CA PRO A 559 -9.61 -15.58 -38.67
C PRO A 559 -9.54 -14.75 -39.97
N LEU A 560 -9.05 -13.51 -39.88
CA LEU A 560 -8.78 -12.68 -41.06
C LEU A 560 -7.63 -13.25 -41.92
N PRO A 561 -7.66 -13.13 -43.27
CA PRO A 561 -6.74 -13.89 -44.13
C PRO A 561 -5.25 -13.51 -44.12
N GLU A 562 -4.83 -12.42 -43.45
CA GLU A 562 -3.50 -11.82 -43.64
C GLU A 562 -2.63 -11.70 -42.37
N GLU A 563 -3.14 -12.01 -41.17
CA GLU A 563 -2.33 -11.90 -39.94
C GLU A 563 -1.48 -13.16 -39.65
N GLN A 564 -0.16 -13.04 -39.82
CA GLN A 564 0.80 -14.07 -39.40
C GLN A 564 0.93 -14.14 -37.87
N ASP A 565 0.51 -15.27 -37.29
CA ASP A 565 0.72 -15.70 -35.88
C ASP A 565 0.68 -14.56 -34.84
N HIS A 566 -0.42 -13.81 -34.82
CA HIS A 566 -0.80 -13.03 -33.64
C HIS A 566 -1.49 -13.91 -32.59
N SER A 567 -0.81 -15.00 -32.19
CA SER A 567 -1.12 -15.69 -30.94
C SER A 567 -0.87 -14.74 -29.77
N SER A 568 -1.91 -13.99 -29.39
CA SER A 568 -1.96 -13.00 -28.30
C SER A 568 -1.87 -13.66 -26.93
N LYS A 569 -0.71 -14.29 -26.67
CA LYS A 569 -0.30 -14.93 -25.43
C LYS A 569 -0.27 -13.87 -24.32
N LYS A 570 -1.35 -13.76 -23.54
CA LYS A 570 -1.37 -12.96 -22.31
C LYS A 570 -0.22 -13.46 -21.41
N PRO A 571 0.84 -12.64 -21.15
CA PRO A 571 2.11 -13.13 -20.62
C PRO A 571 1.99 -13.78 -19.23
N VAL A 572 0.96 -13.44 -18.45
CA VAL A 572 0.70 -14.00 -17.11
C VAL A 572 0.05 -15.40 -17.16
N SER A 573 -0.61 -15.77 -18.25
CA SER A 573 -1.42 -17.01 -18.31
C SER A 573 -0.66 -18.21 -18.87
N GLY A 574 0.06 -18.05 -19.98
CA GLY A 574 0.63 -19.14 -20.78
C GLY A 574 -0.39 -19.96 -21.58
N ALA A 575 -1.69 -19.71 -21.43
CA ALA A 575 -2.73 -20.47 -22.11
C ALA A 575 -2.82 -20.11 -23.61
N VAL A 576 -2.74 -21.12 -24.48
CA VAL A 576 -2.94 -20.94 -25.93
C VAL A 576 -4.44 -20.78 -26.20
N ARG A 577 -4.85 -19.56 -26.51
CA ARG A 577 -6.22 -19.26 -26.96
C ARG A 577 -6.44 -19.91 -28.32
N LYS A 578 -7.37 -20.86 -28.38
CA LYS A 578 -7.90 -21.36 -29.66
C LYS A 578 -8.72 -20.25 -30.32
N THR A 579 -8.62 -20.13 -31.64
CA THR A 579 -9.52 -19.28 -32.43
C THR A 579 -10.96 -19.73 -32.20
N PRO A 580 -11.90 -18.84 -31.85
CA PRO A 580 -13.32 -19.18 -31.80
C PRO A 580 -13.84 -19.45 -33.20
N THR A 581 -14.84 -20.33 -33.30
CA THR A 581 -15.64 -20.53 -34.52
C THR A 581 -16.97 -19.80 -34.45
N LYS A 582 -17.41 -19.39 -33.23
CA LYS A 582 -18.58 -18.53 -33.03
C LYS A 582 -18.29 -17.44 -32.00
N MET A 583 -18.86 -16.26 -32.21
CA MET A 583 -18.93 -15.19 -31.21
C MET A 583 -20.37 -15.01 -30.76
N THR A 584 -20.62 -15.16 -29.47
CA THR A 584 -21.97 -15.12 -28.88
C THR A 584 -22.12 -13.91 -27.96
N PHE A 585 -23.23 -13.20 -28.12
CA PHE A 585 -23.57 -11.99 -27.40
C PHE A 585 -24.93 -12.16 -26.72
N TRP A 586 -25.01 -11.92 -25.41
CA TRP A 586 -26.29 -11.80 -24.70
C TRP A 586 -26.46 -10.32 -24.37
N ILE A 587 -27.43 -9.69 -25.01
CA ILE A 587 -27.70 -8.26 -24.98
C ILE A 587 -28.95 -8.06 -24.12
N VAL A 588 -28.84 -7.23 -23.09
CA VAL A 588 -29.90 -7.02 -22.09
C VAL A 588 -30.17 -5.52 -21.94
N ASP A 589 -31.36 -5.10 -22.34
CA ASP A 589 -31.80 -3.70 -22.31
C ASP A 589 -32.73 -3.47 -21.11
N ARG A 590 -32.44 -2.45 -20.29
CA ARG A 590 -33.21 -2.07 -19.09
C ARG A 590 -33.20 -0.55 -18.93
N LYS A 591 -34.39 0.07 -18.86
CA LYS A 591 -34.55 1.54 -19.00
C LYS A 591 -33.91 2.00 -20.33
N GLU A 592 -33.02 3.00 -20.28
CA GLU A 592 -32.25 3.51 -21.44
C GLU A 592 -30.85 2.88 -21.55
N GLN A 593 -30.52 1.93 -20.67
CA GLN A 593 -29.21 1.30 -20.56
C GLN A 593 -29.20 -0.10 -21.20
N ARG A 594 -28.04 -0.46 -21.76
CA ARG A 594 -27.74 -1.73 -22.39
C ARG A 594 -26.55 -2.38 -21.67
N SER A 595 -26.72 -3.64 -21.33
CA SER A 595 -25.64 -4.51 -20.85
C SER A 595 -25.40 -5.65 -21.84
N MET A 596 -24.18 -6.18 -21.89
CA MET A 596 -23.76 -7.11 -22.93
C MET A 596 -22.69 -8.09 -22.45
N LEU A 597 -23.06 -9.37 -22.36
CA LEU A 597 -22.11 -10.49 -22.22
C LEU A 597 -21.56 -10.88 -23.60
N ARG A 598 -20.27 -11.24 -23.67
CA ARG A 598 -19.49 -11.45 -24.90
C ARG A 598 -18.63 -12.72 -24.77
N ALA A 599 -19.05 -13.84 -25.35
CA ALA A 599 -18.32 -15.11 -25.27
C ALA A 599 -17.71 -15.54 -26.62
N PRO A 600 -16.39 -15.81 -26.68
CA PRO A 600 -15.79 -16.60 -27.75
C PRO A 600 -16.13 -18.08 -27.51
N VAL A 601 -16.76 -18.72 -28.50
CA VAL A 601 -17.18 -20.12 -28.46
C VAL A 601 -16.36 -20.91 -29.48
N THR A 602 -15.91 -22.09 -29.08
CA THR A 602 -15.15 -23.04 -29.92
C THR A 602 -16.00 -24.30 -30.15
N ASP A 603 -15.61 -25.16 -31.10
CA ASP A 603 -16.42 -26.32 -31.52
C ASP A 603 -16.70 -27.39 -30.43
N ASN A 604 -16.19 -27.22 -29.21
CA ASN A 604 -16.66 -28.01 -28.08
C ASN A 604 -18.00 -27.47 -27.54
N SER A 605 -19.02 -28.33 -27.49
CA SER A 605 -20.33 -28.03 -26.88
C SER A 605 -20.22 -27.46 -25.46
N ARG A 606 -19.15 -27.86 -24.74
CA ARG A 606 -18.78 -27.34 -23.42
C ARG A 606 -18.64 -25.81 -23.37
N SER A 607 -17.97 -25.16 -24.33
CA SER A 607 -17.76 -23.70 -24.25
C SER A 607 -19.05 -22.89 -24.44
N SER A 608 -19.98 -23.35 -25.27
CA SER A 608 -21.32 -22.75 -25.36
C SER A 608 -22.11 -22.92 -24.07
N ALA A 609 -22.11 -24.13 -23.49
CA ALA A 609 -22.84 -24.43 -22.27
C ALA A 609 -22.32 -23.63 -21.06
N GLU A 610 -21.00 -23.49 -20.92
CA GLU A 610 -20.36 -22.65 -19.91
C GLU A 610 -20.74 -21.17 -20.09
N ALA A 611 -20.79 -20.67 -21.32
CA ALA A 611 -21.14 -19.28 -21.59
C ALA A 611 -22.64 -18.97 -21.38
N ASP A 612 -23.55 -19.88 -21.78
CA ASP A 612 -24.98 -19.78 -21.46
C ASP A 612 -25.22 -19.86 -19.94
N GLN A 613 -24.42 -20.64 -19.18
CA GLN A 613 -24.49 -20.67 -17.71
C GLN A 613 -24.10 -19.32 -17.09
N VAL A 614 -23.03 -18.67 -17.56
CA VAL A 614 -22.65 -17.31 -17.11
C VAL A 614 -23.76 -16.31 -17.40
N ALA A 615 -24.35 -16.34 -18.60
CA ALA A 615 -25.44 -15.44 -18.98
C ALA A 615 -26.69 -15.57 -18.09
N GLN A 616 -27.05 -16.79 -17.70
CA GLN A 616 -28.21 -17.07 -16.84
C GLN A 616 -27.95 -16.74 -15.35
N ALA A 617 -26.69 -16.73 -14.91
CA ALA A 617 -26.33 -16.49 -13.51
C ALA A 617 -26.27 -14.99 -13.16
N VAL A 618 -25.82 -14.14 -14.09
CA VAL A 618 -25.82 -12.67 -13.93
C VAL A 618 -27.26 -12.16 -13.74
N SER A 619 -27.45 -11.27 -12.76
CA SER A 619 -28.76 -10.68 -12.47
C SER A 619 -28.77 -9.19 -12.85
N TRP A 620 -29.77 -8.83 -13.65
CA TRP A 620 -29.83 -7.60 -14.45
C TRP A 620 -30.92 -6.63 -14.02
#